data_AF-A0A1E3PC44-F1
#
_entry.id   AF-A0A1E3PC44-F1
#
_cell.length_a   1.000
_cell.length_b   1.000
_cell.length_c   1.000
_cell.angle_alpha   90.00
_cell.angle_beta   90.00
_cell.angle_gamma   90.00
#
_symmetry.space_group_name_H-M   'P 1'
#
loop_
_entity.id
_entity.type
_entity.pdbx_description
1 polymer ?
#
loop_
_entity_poly.entity_id
_entity_poly.type
_entity_poly.pdbx_seq_one_letter_code
_entity_poly.pdbx_strand_id
1 'polypeptide(L)'
;IMSSSSTTAGPVPVPNGTSPKKSIGHPLLTWKDPIKTGKVFGTLIVSLIVLKSVNLLSLFFRLGSIALISSAIAEYAGKLITGTGFVTRYRPSYNKTFSHKTNNFLQSFSQDLPALEEEGQKLLYSFNIENTLKASGLFYILYKITSWLSLYKLIFISTVLTFTLPAVYENYQDEINQAVVQFSGIAKEKAGEYSKIASDKAAPYLKQADEKLGPVSGFIKQRYQVRTASTTVGEQNSSAF
;
A
#
# COMPACT_ATOMS: atom_id res chain seq x y z
N ILE A 1 61.02 32.55 -38.38
CA ILE A 1 60.36 31.29 -38.82
C ILE A 1 60.22 30.42 -37.58
N MET A 2 59.03 30.42 -36.98
CA MET A 2 58.68 29.60 -35.82
C MET A 2 58.15 28.26 -36.33
N SER A 3 58.76 27.15 -35.91
CA SER A 3 58.33 25.79 -36.27
C SER A 3 58.02 24.97 -35.00
N SER A 4 56.72 24.88 -34.74
CA SER A 4 55.93 23.70 -34.38
C SER A 4 56.47 22.62 -33.41
N SER A 5 55.73 22.49 -32.32
CA SER A 5 55.61 21.43 -31.33
C SER A 5 55.20 20.04 -31.85
N SER A 6 55.69 18.98 -31.22
CA SER A 6 54.98 17.69 -31.10
C SER A 6 55.40 16.93 -29.84
N THR A 7 54.70 17.17 -28.73
CA THR A 7 54.74 16.31 -27.53
C THR A 7 53.68 15.23 -27.69
N THR A 8 54.12 13.98 -27.78
CA THR A 8 53.29 12.78 -27.92
C THR A 8 52.41 12.59 -26.69
N ALA A 9 51.10 12.76 -26.83
CA ALA A 9 50.10 12.42 -25.81
C ALA A 9 49.84 10.91 -25.82
N GLY A 10 50.15 10.23 -24.71
CA GLY A 10 49.72 8.86 -24.45
C GLY A 10 48.19 8.75 -24.30
N PRO A 11 47.62 7.53 -24.40
CA PRO A 11 46.19 7.33 -24.41
C PRO A 11 45.57 7.68 -23.05
N VAL A 12 44.53 8.51 -23.08
CA VAL A 12 43.73 8.91 -21.92
C VAL A 12 42.93 7.69 -21.42
N PRO A 13 42.96 7.35 -20.12
CA PRO A 13 42.09 6.31 -19.58
C PRO A 13 40.66 6.82 -19.59
N VAL A 14 39.77 6.12 -20.30
CA VAL A 14 38.32 6.34 -20.23
C VAL A 14 37.85 5.96 -18.82
N PRO A 15 37.22 6.86 -18.04
CA PRO A 15 36.61 6.48 -16.79
C PRO A 15 35.35 5.67 -17.10
N ASN A 16 35.45 4.34 -17.06
CA ASN A 16 34.29 3.45 -16.98
C ASN A 16 33.64 3.60 -15.59
N GLY A 17 32.92 4.71 -15.42
CA GLY A 17 32.10 4.99 -14.26
C GLY A 17 30.68 4.48 -14.48
N THR A 18 30.48 3.17 -14.58
CA THR A 18 29.15 2.59 -14.35
C THR A 18 29.06 2.23 -12.87
N SER A 19 28.69 3.22 -12.06
CA SER A 19 28.32 3.00 -10.65
C SER A 19 27.29 1.86 -10.61
N PRO A 20 27.47 0.81 -9.80
CA PRO A 20 26.52 -0.29 -9.76
C PRO A 20 25.17 0.25 -9.28
N LYS A 21 24.15 0.23 -10.14
CA LYS A 21 22.76 0.57 -9.77
C LYS A 21 22.39 -0.33 -8.58
N LYS A 22 22.20 0.28 -7.41
CA LYS A 22 21.79 -0.39 -6.18
C LYS A 22 20.39 -0.96 -6.42
N SER A 23 20.26 -2.28 -6.52
CA SER A 23 18.95 -2.93 -6.62
C SER A 23 18.21 -2.77 -5.29
N ILE A 24 17.03 -2.14 -5.33
CA ILE A 24 16.23 -1.78 -4.15
C ILE A 24 15.15 -2.86 -3.86
N GLY A 25 15.07 -3.92 -4.66
CA GLY A 25 14.01 -4.93 -4.58
C GLY A 25 14.49 -6.35 -4.27
N HIS A 26 13.56 -7.18 -3.78
CA HIS A 26 13.78 -8.63 -3.75
C HIS A 26 14.04 -9.15 -5.18
N PRO A 27 15.05 -10.00 -5.41
CA PRO A 27 15.46 -10.43 -6.74
C PRO A 27 14.36 -11.14 -7.54
N LEU A 28 13.36 -11.69 -6.84
CA LEU A 28 12.17 -12.29 -7.44
C LEU A 28 11.24 -11.25 -8.10
N LEU A 29 11.11 -10.04 -7.54
CA LEU A 29 10.19 -9.02 -8.05
C LEU A 29 10.81 -8.17 -9.17
N THR A 30 12.14 -8.08 -9.19
CA THR A 30 12.91 -7.33 -10.19
C THR A 30 13.14 -8.13 -11.49
N TRP A 31 12.65 -9.38 -11.57
CA TRP A 31 12.88 -10.27 -12.72
C TRP A 31 14.35 -10.56 -13.03
N LYS A 32 15.22 -10.52 -12.01
CA LYS A 32 16.66 -10.78 -12.18
C LYS A 32 16.92 -12.20 -12.71
N ASP A 33 16.10 -13.16 -12.28
CA ASP A 33 16.00 -14.51 -12.84
C ASP A 33 14.63 -14.68 -13.53
N PRO A 34 14.47 -14.31 -14.82
CA PRO A 34 13.16 -14.23 -15.48
C PRO A 34 12.45 -15.59 -15.54
N ILE A 35 13.19 -16.70 -15.59
CA ILE A 35 12.62 -18.06 -15.58
C ILE A 35 11.98 -18.38 -14.22
N LYS A 36 12.63 -18.01 -13.11
CA LYS A 36 12.11 -18.29 -11.76
C LYS A 36 10.94 -17.35 -11.44
N THR A 37 11.11 -16.06 -11.70
CA THR A 37 10.07 -15.06 -11.50
C THR A 37 8.85 -15.34 -12.38
N GLY A 38 9.06 -15.65 -13.66
CA GLY A 38 7.99 -15.98 -14.60
C GLY A 38 7.20 -17.22 -14.19
N LYS A 39 7.86 -18.24 -13.62
CA LYS A 39 7.15 -19.40 -13.04
C LYS A 39 6.27 -18.98 -11.88
N VAL A 40 6.80 -18.24 -10.90
CA VAL A 40 6.02 -17.80 -9.73
C VAL A 40 4.85 -16.90 -10.16
N PHE A 41 5.12 -15.89 -10.99
CA PHE A 41 4.10 -15.00 -11.52
C PHE A 41 3.04 -15.76 -12.33
N GLY A 42 3.45 -16.63 -13.26
CA GLY A 42 2.55 -17.45 -14.05
C GLY A 42 1.68 -18.36 -13.18
N THR A 43 2.26 -19.02 -12.16
CA THR A 43 1.50 -19.84 -11.22
C THR A 43 0.49 -19.03 -10.42
N LEU A 44 0.84 -17.82 -9.99
CA LEU A 44 -0.09 -16.91 -9.30
C LEU A 44 -1.25 -16.50 -10.20
N ILE A 45 -0.96 -16.11 -11.45
CA ILE A 45 -1.98 -15.71 -12.43
C ILE A 45 -2.91 -16.88 -12.77
N VAL A 46 -2.36 -18.06 -13.07
CA VAL A 46 -3.14 -19.27 -13.32
C VAL A 46 -3.99 -19.63 -12.10
N SER A 47 -3.40 -19.58 -10.90
CA SER A 47 -4.13 -19.82 -9.65
C SER A 47 -5.29 -18.85 -9.48
N LEU A 48 -5.10 -17.57 -9.81
CA LEU A 48 -6.16 -16.56 -9.75
C LEU A 48 -7.26 -16.86 -10.77
N ILE A 49 -6.91 -17.18 -12.00
CA ILE A 49 -7.88 -17.53 -13.06
C ILE A 49 -8.71 -18.74 -12.63
N VAL A 50 -8.05 -19.78 -12.11
CA VAL A 50 -8.73 -20.95 -11.52
C VAL A 50 -9.66 -20.50 -10.40
N LEU A 51 -9.20 -19.67 -9.46
CA LEU A 51 -10.00 -19.11 -8.36
C LEU A 51 -11.32 -18.47 -8.82
N LYS A 52 -11.30 -17.80 -9.98
CA LYS A 52 -12.47 -17.16 -10.56
C LYS A 52 -13.35 -18.15 -11.32
N SER A 53 -12.74 -19.10 -12.03
CA SER A 53 -13.45 -20.06 -12.86
C SER A 53 -14.15 -21.15 -12.05
N VAL A 54 -13.53 -21.61 -10.94
CA VAL A 54 -14.16 -22.55 -10.02
C VAL A 54 -14.69 -21.82 -8.80
N ASN A 55 -15.95 -22.11 -8.45
CA ASN A 55 -16.49 -21.73 -7.14
C ASN A 55 -15.75 -22.54 -6.06
N LEU A 56 -14.63 -22.00 -5.58
CA LEU A 56 -13.76 -22.67 -4.61
C LEU A 56 -14.51 -23.16 -3.37
N LEU A 57 -15.48 -22.37 -2.91
CA LEU A 57 -16.25 -22.72 -1.72
C LEU A 57 -17.06 -23.99 -1.99
N SER A 58 -17.78 -24.03 -3.13
CA SER A 58 -18.51 -25.22 -3.56
C SER A 58 -17.58 -26.42 -3.83
N LEU A 59 -16.43 -26.19 -4.46
CA LEU A 59 -15.44 -27.24 -4.73
C LEU A 59 -14.86 -27.81 -3.42
N PHE A 60 -14.50 -26.95 -2.48
CA PHE A 60 -13.99 -27.33 -1.16
C PHE A 60 -15.01 -28.17 -0.41
N PHE A 61 -16.28 -27.72 -0.35
CA PHE A 61 -17.34 -28.50 0.28
C PHE A 61 -17.58 -29.82 -0.43
N ARG A 62 -17.59 -29.84 -1.77
CA ARG A 62 -17.79 -31.07 -2.54
C ARG A 62 -16.67 -32.10 -2.31
N LEU A 63 -15.42 -31.67 -2.35
CA LEU A 63 -14.26 -32.53 -2.07
C LEU A 63 -14.25 -32.99 -0.61
N GLY A 64 -14.54 -32.08 0.33
CA GLY A 64 -14.69 -32.41 1.74
C GLY A 64 -15.79 -33.45 1.98
N SER A 65 -16.95 -33.29 1.36
CA SER A 65 -18.05 -34.26 1.44
C SER A 65 -17.65 -35.62 0.87
N ILE A 66 -17.01 -35.67 -0.31
CA ILE A 66 -16.54 -36.94 -0.89
C ILE A 66 -15.51 -37.61 0.02
N ALA A 67 -14.56 -36.85 0.57
CA ALA A 67 -13.55 -37.37 1.49
C ALA A 67 -14.16 -37.89 2.80
N LEU A 68 -15.13 -37.18 3.38
CA LEU A 68 -15.81 -37.61 4.61
C LEU A 68 -16.70 -38.83 4.38
N ILE A 69 -17.46 -38.86 3.28
CA ILE A 69 -18.32 -40.00 2.93
C ILE A 69 -17.48 -41.23 2.63
N SER A 70 -16.43 -41.11 1.82
CA SER A 70 -15.52 -42.23 1.53
C SER A 70 -14.84 -42.74 2.81
N SER A 71 -14.40 -41.85 3.69
CA SER A 71 -13.87 -42.22 5.01
C SER A 71 -14.91 -42.96 5.85
N ALA A 72 -16.17 -42.51 5.88
CA ALA A 72 -17.23 -43.14 6.64
C ALA A 72 -17.58 -44.54 6.10
N ILE A 73 -17.65 -44.69 4.77
CA ILE A 73 -17.89 -45.98 4.11
C ILE A 73 -16.74 -46.95 4.40
N ALA A 74 -15.49 -46.52 4.27
CA ALA A 74 -14.32 -47.34 4.54
C ALA A 74 -14.24 -47.77 6.02
N GLU A 75 -14.60 -46.88 6.94
CA GLU A 75 -14.65 -47.19 8.37
C GLU A 75 -15.78 -48.19 8.70
N TYR A 76 -16.96 -48.01 8.11
CA TYR A 76 -18.12 -48.90 8.32
C TYR A 76 -17.88 -50.29 7.73
N ALA A 77 -17.41 -50.37 6.49
CA ALA A 77 -17.03 -51.63 5.85
C ALA A 77 -15.91 -52.35 6.60
N GLY A 78 -14.90 -51.61 7.09
CA GLY A 78 -13.81 -52.17 7.89
C GLY A 78 -14.29 -52.77 9.21
N LYS A 79 -15.19 -52.07 9.91
CA LYS A 79 -15.80 -52.58 11.15
C LYS A 79 -16.64 -53.83 10.92
N LEU A 80 -17.37 -53.92 9.81
CA LEU A 80 -18.19 -55.09 9.47
C LEU A 80 -17.34 -56.33 9.15
N ILE A 81 -16.21 -56.16 8.46
CA ILE A 81 -15.38 -57.29 7.98
C ILE A 81 -14.34 -57.71 9.04
N THR A 82 -13.76 -56.74 9.75
CA THR A 82 -12.53 -56.92 10.54
C THR A 82 -12.69 -56.58 12.01
N GLY A 83 -13.89 -56.17 12.45
CA GLY A 83 -14.18 -55.72 13.82
C GLY A 83 -13.58 -54.35 14.20
N THR A 84 -12.68 -53.80 13.37
CA THR A 84 -12.02 -52.50 13.54
C THR A 84 -11.99 -51.76 12.21
N GLY A 85 -12.17 -50.45 12.21
CA GLY A 85 -12.30 -49.68 10.97
C GLY A 85 -10.97 -49.37 10.28
N PHE A 86 -10.97 -49.41 8.94
CA PHE A 86 -9.76 -49.25 8.12
C PHE A 86 -9.12 -47.87 8.27
N VAL A 87 -9.94 -46.81 8.35
CA VAL A 87 -9.43 -45.44 8.44
C VAL A 87 -8.79 -45.21 9.80
N THR A 88 -9.39 -45.74 10.87
CA THR A 88 -8.82 -45.66 12.22
C THR A 88 -7.48 -46.41 12.33
N ARG A 89 -7.31 -47.53 11.62
CA ARG A 89 -6.10 -48.37 11.70
C ARG A 89 -4.89 -47.79 10.97
N TYR A 90 -5.09 -47.08 9.86
CA TYR A 90 -4.01 -46.50 9.04
C TYR A 90 -3.90 -44.97 9.18
N ARG A 91 -4.45 -44.40 10.25
CA ARG A 91 -4.51 -42.95 10.46
C ARG A 91 -3.13 -42.34 10.81
N PRO A 92 -2.69 -41.26 10.15
CA PRO A 92 -1.51 -40.50 10.57
C PRO A 92 -1.76 -39.70 11.87
N SER A 93 -0.70 -39.37 12.62
CA SER A 93 -0.81 -38.60 13.86
C SER A 93 -1.38 -37.19 13.63
N TYR A 94 -2.17 -36.70 14.58
CA TYR A 94 -2.69 -35.33 14.53
C TYR A 94 -1.56 -34.33 14.81
N ASN A 95 -1.16 -33.57 13.81
CA ASN A 95 -0.12 -32.56 13.93
C ASN A 95 -0.72 -31.15 13.88
N LYS A 96 -0.27 -30.26 14.79
CA LYS A 96 -0.75 -28.88 14.91
C LYS A 96 0.08 -27.86 14.12
N THR A 97 0.79 -28.30 13.08
CA THR A 97 1.75 -27.47 12.32
C THR A 97 1.10 -26.20 11.76
N PHE A 98 -0.15 -26.29 11.29
CA PHE A 98 -0.89 -25.12 10.80
C PHE A 98 -1.11 -24.08 11.91
N SER A 99 -1.55 -24.51 13.10
CA SER A 99 -1.81 -23.62 14.23
C SER A 99 -0.56 -22.86 14.67
N HIS A 100 0.61 -23.49 14.64
CA HIS A 100 1.86 -22.84 15.03
C HIS A 100 2.26 -21.72 14.07
N LYS A 101 2.00 -21.88 12.76
CA LYS A 101 2.29 -20.85 11.76
C LYS A 101 1.30 -19.68 11.83
N THR A 102 0.02 -19.98 12.06
CA THR A 102 -1.03 -18.97 12.20
C THR A 102 -0.85 -18.14 13.47
N ASN A 103 -0.39 -18.75 14.57
CA ASN A 103 -0.16 -18.03 15.83
C ASN A 103 0.86 -16.90 15.68
N ASN A 104 1.98 -17.13 14.98
CA ASN A 104 3.00 -16.10 14.79
C ASN A 104 2.45 -14.89 14.00
N PHE A 105 1.64 -15.16 12.97
CA PHE A 105 1.00 -14.11 12.18
C PHE A 105 -0.04 -13.34 13.01
N LEU A 106 -0.92 -14.06 13.72
CA LEU A 106 -1.95 -13.45 14.57
C LEU A 106 -1.34 -12.62 15.70
N GLN A 107 -0.23 -13.08 16.29
CA GLN A 107 0.47 -12.34 17.34
C GLN A 107 1.09 -11.04 16.81
N SER A 108 1.71 -11.08 15.63
CA SER A 108 2.26 -9.88 14.98
C SER A 108 1.15 -8.88 14.63
N PHE A 109 0.06 -9.37 14.01
CA PHE A 109 -1.08 -8.54 13.66
C PHE A 109 -1.77 -7.92 14.88
N SER A 110 -1.86 -8.67 15.99
CA SER A 110 -2.44 -8.17 17.24
C SER A 110 -1.59 -7.10 17.91
N GLN A 111 -0.28 -7.04 17.65
CA GLN A 111 0.60 -5.99 18.18
C GLN A 111 0.44 -4.68 17.42
N ASP A 112 0.15 -4.74 16.11
CA ASP A 112 -0.02 -3.56 15.27
C ASP A 112 -1.43 -2.95 15.36
N LEU A 113 -2.41 -3.75 15.80
CA LEU A 113 -3.82 -3.35 15.86
C LEU A 113 -4.06 -2.06 16.69
N PRO A 114 -3.50 -1.92 17.91
CA PRO A 114 -3.74 -0.74 18.74
C PRO A 114 -3.20 0.56 18.11
N ALA A 115 -2.05 0.50 17.43
CA ALA A 115 -1.49 1.67 16.75
C ALA A 115 -2.37 2.11 15.57
N LEU A 116 -2.88 1.15 14.80
CA LEU A 116 -3.80 1.40 13.71
C LEU A 116 -5.14 1.96 14.20
N GLU A 117 -5.63 1.47 15.34
CA GLU A 117 -6.83 2.01 15.99
C GLU A 117 -6.63 3.46 16.42
N GLU A 118 -5.51 3.79 17.06
CA GLU A 118 -5.18 5.16 17.49
C GLU A 118 -5.11 6.12 16.29
N GLU A 119 -4.44 5.72 15.21
CA GLU A 119 -4.37 6.51 13.97
C GLU A 119 -5.75 6.69 13.31
N GLY A 120 -6.56 5.62 13.28
CA GLY A 120 -7.93 5.66 12.78
C GLY A 120 -8.81 6.63 13.58
N GLN A 121 -8.72 6.58 14.92
CA GLN A 121 -9.43 7.51 15.80
C GLN A 121 -8.98 8.96 15.58
N LYS A 122 -7.67 9.22 15.45
CA LYS A 122 -7.15 10.57 15.14
C LYS A 122 -7.69 11.13 13.81
N LEU A 123 -7.82 10.28 12.79
CA LEU A 123 -8.41 10.66 11.50
C LEU A 123 -9.90 10.95 11.61
N LEU A 124 -10.66 10.11 12.33
CA LEU A 124 -12.10 10.26 12.51
C LEU A 124 -12.46 11.50 13.34
N TYR A 125 -11.74 11.74 14.45
CA TYR A 125 -11.96 12.91 15.31
C TYR A 125 -11.37 14.21 14.74
N SER A 126 -10.84 14.17 13.52
CA SER A 126 -10.31 15.35 12.82
C SER A 126 -9.23 16.09 13.61
N PHE A 127 -8.36 15.35 14.33
CA PHE A 127 -7.26 15.96 15.08
C PHE A 127 -6.37 16.84 14.20
N ASN A 128 -6.24 16.47 12.92
CA ASN A 128 -5.70 17.33 11.87
C ASN A 128 -6.66 17.35 10.67
N ILE A 129 -7.33 18.49 10.46
CA ILE A 129 -8.34 18.66 9.41
C ILE A 129 -7.77 18.39 8.01
N GLU A 130 -6.51 18.77 7.74
CA GLU A 130 -5.89 18.57 6.44
C GLU A 130 -5.67 17.08 6.15
N ASN A 131 -5.20 16.34 7.15
CA ASN A 131 -4.97 14.91 7.02
C ASN A 131 -6.29 14.14 6.89
N THR A 132 -7.34 14.54 7.62
CA THR A 132 -8.68 13.96 7.49
C THR A 132 -9.28 14.24 6.11
N LEU A 133 -9.11 15.45 5.56
CA LEU A 133 -9.56 15.78 4.20
C LEU A 133 -8.81 14.97 3.13
N LYS A 134 -7.47 14.86 3.26
CA LYS A 134 -6.65 14.01 2.36
C LYS A 134 -7.09 12.55 2.44
N ALA A 135 -7.28 12.03 3.65
CA ALA A 135 -7.74 10.66 3.88
C ALA A 135 -9.13 10.43 3.30
N SER A 136 -10.07 11.36 3.50
CA SER A 136 -11.42 11.31 2.93
C SER A 136 -11.40 11.28 1.40
N GLY A 137 -10.61 12.16 0.77
CA GLY A 137 -10.41 12.15 -0.68
C GLY A 137 -9.82 10.82 -1.18
N LEU A 138 -8.80 10.30 -0.49
CA LEU A 138 -8.22 9.00 -0.80
C LEU A 138 -9.23 7.86 -0.67
N PHE A 139 -10.02 7.83 0.41
CA PHE A 139 -11.08 6.85 0.62
C PHE A 139 -12.16 6.95 -0.45
N TYR A 140 -12.52 8.15 -0.89
CA TYR A 140 -13.50 8.35 -1.97
C TYR A 140 -12.99 7.83 -3.31
N ILE A 141 -11.73 8.12 -3.65
CA ILE A 141 -11.07 7.58 -4.84
C ILE A 141 -11.03 6.05 -4.76
N LEU A 142 -10.60 5.50 -3.62
CA LEU A 142 -10.54 4.06 -3.39
C LEU A 142 -11.92 3.40 -3.47
N TYR A 143 -12.95 4.05 -2.93
CA TYR A 143 -14.34 3.62 -3.09
C TYR A 143 -14.75 3.60 -4.56
N LYS A 144 -14.40 4.62 -5.34
CA LYS A 144 -14.75 4.67 -6.76
C LYS A 144 -14.05 3.57 -7.56
N ILE A 145 -12.77 3.32 -7.26
CA ILE A 145 -11.97 2.25 -7.87
C ILE A 145 -12.57 0.88 -7.52
N THR A 146 -12.86 0.63 -6.25
CA THR A 146 -13.44 -0.64 -5.78
C THR A 146 -14.89 -0.83 -6.25
N SER A 147 -15.65 0.24 -6.45
CA SER A 147 -16.99 0.20 -7.05
C SER A 147 -16.96 -0.26 -8.51
N TRP A 148 -15.94 0.11 -9.29
CA TRP A 148 -15.80 -0.32 -10.69
C TRP A 148 -15.08 -1.66 -10.86
N LEU A 149 -14.26 -2.05 -9.88
CA LEU A 149 -13.45 -3.27 -9.91
C LEU A 149 -13.95 -4.28 -8.88
N SER A 150 -14.56 -5.37 -9.38
CA SER A 150 -14.73 -6.60 -8.60
C SER A 150 -13.43 -6.97 -7.86
N LEU A 151 -13.53 -7.48 -6.63
CA LEU A 151 -12.40 -7.89 -5.80
C LEU A 151 -11.37 -8.74 -6.54
N TYR A 152 -11.84 -9.63 -7.43
CA TYR A 152 -10.96 -10.41 -8.31
C TYR A 152 -10.06 -9.52 -9.19
N LYS A 153 -10.64 -8.51 -9.84
CA LYS A 153 -9.90 -7.59 -10.71
C LYS A 153 -8.84 -6.81 -9.92
N LEU A 154 -9.15 -6.43 -8.67
CA LEU A 154 -8.19 -5.76 -7.79
C LEU A 154 -7.00 -6.65 -7.44
N ILE A 155 -7.25 -7.90 -7.02
CA ILE A 155 -6.17 -8.83 -6.68
C ILE A 155 -5.35 -9.18 -7.93
N PHE A 156 -6.01 -9.32 -9.09
CA PHE A 156 -5.33 -9.57 -10.36
C PHE A 156 -4.42 -8.40 -10.75
N ILE A 157 -4.94 -7.18 -10.78
CA ILE A 157 -4.16 -5.98 -11.10
C ILE A 157 -3.03 -5.77 -10.09
N SER A 158 -3.31 -5.97 -8.80
CA SER A 158 -2.31 -5.90 -7.74
C SER A 158 -1.17 -6.89 -7.98
N THR A 159 -1.49 -8.16 -8.28
CA THR A 159 -0.49 -9.19 -8.59
C THR A 159 0.34 -8.82 -9.81
N VAL A 160 -0.29 -8.33 -10.88
CA VAL A 160 0.42 -7.85 -12.06
C VAL A 160 1.37 -6.73 -11.67
N LEU A 161 0.86 -5.66 -11.06
CA LEU A 161 1.64 -4.49 -10.65
C LEU A 161 2.78 -4.83 -9.71
N THR A 162 2.61 -5.72 -8.73
CA THR A 162 3.68 -6.13 -7.82
C THR A 162 4.86 -6.76 -8.56
N PHE A 163 4.61 -7.50 -9.64
CA PHE A 163 5.67 -8.12 -10.45
C PHE A 163 6.17 -7.23 -11.60
N THR A 164 5.35 -6.34 -12.16
CA THR A 164 5.79 -5.44 -13.25
C THR A 164 6.37 -4.12 -12.77
N LEU A 165 5.83 -3.51 -11.70
CA LEU A 165 6.30 -2.19 -11.25
C LEU A 165 7.81 -2.16 -10.94
N PRO A 166 8.37 -3.07 -10.13
CA PRO A 166 9.79 -3.01 -9.79
C PRO A 166 10.68 -3.30 -11.02
N ALA A 167 10.26 -4.23 -11.88
CA ALA A 167 11.00 -4.58 -13.09
C ALA A 167 11.01 -3.45 -14.12
N VAL A 168 9.88 -2.79 -14.35
CA VAL A 168 9.80 -1.64 -15.26
C VAL A 168 10.59 -0.46 -14.68
N TYR A 169 10.51 -0.24 -13.36
CA TYR A 169 11.24 0.85 -12.72
C TYR A 169 12.76 0.69 -12.84
N GLU A 170 13.33 -0.50 -12.61
CA GLU A 170 14.78 -0.68 -12.75
C GLU A 170 15.26 -0.52 -14.21
N ASN A 171 14.44 -0.93 -15.18
CA ASN A 171 14.80 -0.83 -16.61
C ASN A 171 14.68 0.59 -17.18
N TYR A 172 13.70 1.39 -16.73
CA TYR A 172 13.39 2.71 -17.31
C TYR A 172 13.46 3.85 -16.27
N GLN A 173 14.27 3.67 -15.23
CA GLN A 173 14.33 4.60 -14.08
C GLN A 173 14.48 6.06 -14.49
N ASP A 174 15.36 6.34 -15.45
CA ASP A 174 15.73 7.69 -15.86
C ASP A 174 14.57 8.38 -16.62
N GLU A 175 13.92 7.64 -17.53
CA GLU A 175 12.74 8.10 -18.26
C GLU A 175 11.53 8.30 -17.35
N ILE A 176 11.30 7.36 -16.41
CA ILE A 176 10.21 7.45 -15.44
C ILE A 176 10.41 8.66 -14.54
N ASN A 177 11.63 8.89 -14.03
CA ASN A 177 11.91 10.04 -13.18
C ASN A 177 11.66 11.36 -13.94
N GLN A 178 12.09 11.45 -15.21
CA GLN A 178 11.83 12.63 -16.04
C GLN A 178 10.33 12.84 -16.29
N ALA A 179 9.61 11.77 -16.62
CA ALA A 179 8.16 11.83 -16.82
C ALA A 179 7.45 12.27 -15.53
N VAL A 180 7.81 11.71 -14.38
CA VAL A 180 7.23 12.09 -13.08
C VAL A 180 7.45 13.57 -12.79
N VAL A 181 8.63 14.12 -13.07
CA VAL A 181 8.90 15.55 -12.92
C VAL A 181 8.00 16.38 -13.84
N GLN A 182 7.92 16.03 -15.12
CA GLN A 182 7.07 16.75 -16.09
C GLN A 182 5.59 16.69 -15.71
N PHE A 183 5.07 15.50 -15.41
CA PHE A 183 3.67 15.32 -14.99
C PHE A 183 3.38 16.03 -13.67
N SER A 184 4.32 16.03 -12.71
CA SER A 184 4.15 16.78 -11.47
C SER A 184 4.10 18.30 -11.69
N GLY A 185 4.87 18.81 -12.66
CA GLY A 185 4.84 20.20 -13.09
C GLY A 185 3.48 20.57 -13.68
N ILE A 186 3.01 19.80 -14.66
CA ILE A 186 1.71 20.00 -15.31
C ILE A 186 0.56 19.86 -14.30
N ALA A 187 0.65 18.88 -13.39
CA ALA A 187 -0.35 18.67 -12.35
C ALA A 187 -0.41 19.85 -11.38
N LYS A 188 0.73 20.41 -10.97
CA LYS A 188 0.80 21.62 -10.12
C LYS A 188 0.25 22.85 -10.84
N GLU A 189 0.56 23.01 -12.12
CA GLU A 189 0.04 24.10 -12.95
C GLU A 189 -1.49 24.04 -13.04
N LYS A 190 -2.03 22.89 -13.47
CA LYS A 190 -3.48 22.68 -13.55
C LYS A 190 -4.15 22.79 -12.18
N ALA A 191 -3.56 22.21 -11.14
CA ALA A 191 -4.08 22.34 -9.78
C ALA A 191 -4.12 23.82 -9.33
N GLY A 192 -3.09 24.60 -9.69
CA GLY A 192 -3.04 26.04 -9.44
C GLY A 192 -4.12 26.81 -10.21
N GLU A 193 -4.35 26.49 -11.48
CA GLU A 193 -5.42 27.08 -12.29
C GLU A 193 -6.81 26.76 -11.72
N TYR A 194 -7.09 25.49 -11.44
CA TYR A 194 -8.37 25.08 -10.85
C TYR A 194 -8.56 25.65 -9.44
N SER A 195 -7.49 25.76 -8.66
CA SER A 195 -7.53 26.42 -7.35
C SER A 195 -7.89 27.89 -7.49
N LYS A 196 -7.31 28.62 -8.44
CA LYS A 196 -7.65 30.03 -8.71
C LYS A 196 -9.11 30.17 -9.17
N ILE A 197 -9.55 29.35 -10.12
CA ILE A 197 -10.95 29.36 -10.59
C ILE A 197 -11.93 29.04 -9.45
N ALA A 198 -11.58 28.08 -8.59
CA ALA A 198 -12.38 27.74 -7.41
C ALA A 198 -12.42 28.91 -6.41
N SER A 199 -11.29 29.57 -6.14
CA SER A 199 -11.23 30.76 -5.28
C SER A 199 -12.04 31.93 -5.86
N ASP A 200 -11.94 32.19 -7.15
CA ASP A 200 -12.67 33.28 -7.84
C ASP A 200 -14.19 33.02 -7.81
N LYS A 201 -14.61 31.77 -8.05
CA LYS A 201 -16.04 31.39 -7.96
C LYS A 201 -16.54 31.30 -6.52
N ALA A 202 -15.70 30.95 -5.56
CA ALA A 202 -16.07 30.90 -4.15
C ALA A 202 -16.11 32.30 -3.50
N ALA A 203 -15.34 33.27 -3.99
CA ALA A 203 -15.29 34.64 -3.48
C ALA A 203 -16.68 35.31 -3.28
N PRO A 204 -17.63 35.27 -4.24
CA PRO A 204 -18.96 35.84 -4.02
C PRO A 204 -19.77 35.07 -2.97
N TYR A 205 -19.66 33.74 -2.90
CA TYR A 205 -20.38 32.94 -1.90
C TYR A 205 -19.80 33.10 -0.49
N LEU A 206 -18.48 33.27 -0.36
CA LEU A 206 -17.82 33.59 0.90
C LEU A 206 -18.24 34.99 1.38
N LYS A 207 -18.34 35.97 0.47
CA LYS A 207 -18.86 37.31 0.80
C LYS A 207 -20.33 37.26 1.23
N GLN A 208 -21.18 36.52 0.52
CA GLN A 208 -22.59 36.33 0.91
C GLN A 208 -22.74 35.57 2.24
N ALA A 209 -21.85 34.62 2.52
CA ALA A 209 -21.83 33.90 3.79
C ALA A 209 -21.36 34.81 4.94
N ASP A 210 -20.31 35.63 4.75
CA ASP A 210 -19.84 36.58 5.76
C ASP A 210 -20.88 37.69 6.02
N GLU A 211 -21.61 38.13 5.00
CA GLU A 211 -22.67 39.14 5.12
C GLU A 211 -23.91 38.60 5.86
N LYS A 212 -24.31 37.34 5.58
CA LYS A 212 -25.44 36.68 6.28
C LYS A 212 -25.10 36.15 7.66
N LEU A 213 -23.82 35.91 7.96
CA LEU A 213 -23.34 35.45 9.26
C LEU A 213 -22.72 36.58 10.09
N GLY A 214 -22.86 37.85 9.66
CA GLY A 214 -22.18 39.05 10.17
C GLY A 214 -21.95 39.16 11.69
N PRO A 215 -22.97 39.05 12.57
CA PRO A 215 -22.73 39.14 14.01
C PRO A 215 -22.02 37.90 14.56
N VAL A 216 -22.19 36.71 13.98
CA VAL A 216 -21.63 35.44 14.46
C VAL A 216 -20.21 35.20 13.94
N SER A 217 -19.88 35.68 12.74
CA SER A 217 -18.54 35.51 12.13
C SER A 217 -17.46 36.30 12.89
N GLY A 218 -17.81 37.47 13.45
CA GLY A 218 -16.93 38.26 14.32
C GLY A 218 -16.54 37.53 15.61
N PHE A 219 -17.51 36.88 16.26
CA PHE A 219 -17.26 36.08 17.46
C PHE A 219 -16.41 34.83 17.19
N ILE A 220 -16.58 34.18 16.03
CA ILE A 220 -15.78 33.00 15.65
C ILE A 220 -14.34 33.39 15.28
N LYS A 221 -14.15 34.50 14.53
CA LYS A 221 -12.81 35.03 14.20
C LYS A 221 -12.03 35.44 15.46
N GLN A 222 -12.68 36.04 16.46
CA GLN A 222 -12.06 36.36 17.75
C GLN A 222 -11.65 35.12 18.56
N ARG A 223 -12.40 34.02 18.47
CA ARG A 223 -12.08 32.76 19.18
C ARG A 223 -10.99 31.94 18.49
N TYR A 224 -10.79 32.10 17.19
CA TYR A 224 -9.71 31.45 16.43
C TYR A 224 -8.36 32.16 16.58
N GLN A 225 -8.33 33.45 16.90
CA GLN A 225 -7.09 34.21 17.14
C GLN A 225 -6.60 34.16 18.61
N VAL A 226 -6.56 33.02 19.29
CA VAL A 226 -5.81 32.91 20.57
C VAL A 226 -5.27 31.50 20.81
N ARG A 227 -3.93 31.34 20.74
CA ARG A 227 -3.02 30.84 21.80
C ARG A 227 -1.59 30.64 21.27
N THR A 228 -0.90 31.74 20.98
CA THR A 228 0.56 31.82 21.08
C THR A 228 0.91 32.91 22.10
N ALA A 229 0.46 32.74 23.34
CA ALA A 229 1.04 33.44 24.47
C ALA A 229 2.34 32.73 24.82
N SER A 230 3.42 33.15 24.17
CA SER A 230 4.78 32.90 24.59
C SER A 230 4.91 33.24 26.08
N THR A 231 5.33 32.24 26.84
CA THR A 231 5.66 32.35 28.26
C THR A 231 6.83 33.30 28.43
N THR A 232 6.57 34.54 28.84
CA THR A 232 7.59 35.45 29.38
C THR A 232 7.19 35.75 30.81
N VAL A 233 7.50 34.84 31.73
CA VAL A 233 7.51 35.18 33.17
C VAL A 233 8.83 35.88 33.41
N GLY A 234 8.73 37.14 33.85
CA GLY A 234 9.84 38.04 34.05
C GLY A 234 10.87 37.52 35.04
N GLU A 235 12.10 37.80 34.66
CA GLU A 235 13.30 37.99 35.46
C GLU A 235 12.98 38.67 36.81
N GLN A 236 12.95 37.89 37.89
CA GLN A 236 13.02 38.40 39.26
C GLN A 236 14.48 38.67 39.60
N ASN A 237 14.85 39.95 39.62
CA ASN A 237 15.99 40.42 40.39
C ASN A 237 15.47 41.46 41.39
N SER A 238 15.51 41.12 42.68
CA SER A 238 15.59 42.07 43.80
C SER A 238 15.82 41.31 45.11
N SER A 239 17.07 41.39 45.54
CA SER A 239 17.61 41.31 46.91
C SER A 239 16.69 41.69 48.08
N ALA A 240 16.92 41.01 49.20
CA ALA A 240 16.98 41.50 50.59
C ALA A 240 16.00 40.84 51.59
N PHE A 241 16.62 40.30 52.63
CA PHE A 241 16.13 39.73 53.90
C PHE A 241 15.61 38.29 53.89
#